data_AF-A0AA39TD09-F1
#
_entry.id   AF-A0AA39TD09-F1
#
_cell.length_a   1.000
_cell.length_b   1.000
_cell.length_c   1.000
_cell.angle_alpha   90.00
_cell.angle_beta   90.00
_cell.angle_gamma   90.00
#
_symmetry.space_group_name_H-M   'P 1'
#
loop_
_entity.id
_entity.type
_entity.pdbx_description
1 polymer ?
#
loop_
_entity_poly.entity_id
_entity_poly.type
_entity_poly.pdbx_seq_one_letter_code
_entity_poly.pdbx_strand_id
1 'polypeptide(L)'
;MAHSWIYEHGYPVDGKAVNDLLKSQSLTPNHNAFSEKLLPEGINIYELFVPDQMHEVEGGGWKSYFTHLICICHACGSDIVQELNKWNDTTSQKKFAACDYEDTIQCALPCFEGLLPKNENKIILNNLFDFATWHGFTKL
;
A
#
# COMPACT_ATOMS: atom_id res chain seq x y z
N MET A 1 6.90 -22.31 14.39
CA MET A 1 8.06 -21.95 15.24
C MET A 1 7.72 -20.84 16.24
N ALA A 2 7.33 -19.63 15.80
CA ALA A 2 6.94 -18.54 16.71
C ALA A 2 5.81 -18.91 17.69
N HIS A 3 4.80 -19.67 17.24
CA HIS A 3 3.71 -20.12 18.10
C HIS A 3 4.19 -21.00 19.27
N SER A 4 5.08 -21.98 19.02
CA SER A 4 5.64 -22.81 20.09
C SER A 4 6.44 -21.98 21.10
N TRP A 5 7.18 -20.97 20.64
CA TRP A 5 7.92 -20.08 21.54
C TRP A 5 6.99 -19.30 22.48
N ILE A 6 5.89 -18.78 21.95
CA ILE A 6 4.93 -17.99 22.75
C ILE A 6 4.10 -18.89 23.66
N TYR A 7 3.43 -19.90 23.10
CA TYR A 7 2.39 -20.65 23.80
C TYR A 7 2.90 -21.83 24.62
N GLU A 8 4.03 -22.44 24.24
CA GLU A 8 4.60 -23.58 24.98
C GLU A 8 5.76 -23.14 25.87
N HIS A 9 6.56 -22.17 25.42
CA HIS A 9 7.78 -21.73 26.12
C HIS A 9 7.66 -20.37 26.79
N GLY A 10 6.51 -19.69 26.68
CA GLY A 10 6.22 -18.45 27.41
C GLY A 10 7.01 -17.22 26.96
N TYR A 11 7.53 -17.20 25.73
CA TYR A 11 8.24 -16.04 25.22
C TYR A 11 7.28 -14.85 25.05
N PRO A 12 7.68 -13.62 25.43
CA PRO A 12 6.87 -12.43 25.19
C PRO A 12 6.59 -12.25 23.69
N VAL A 13 5.33 -12.00 23.34
CA VAL A 13 4.87 -11.83 21.95
C VAL A 13 5.60 -10.69 21.24
N ASP A 14 5.90 -9.62 21.97
CA ASP A 14 6.67 -8.46 21.54
C ASP A 14 8.17 -8.54 21.90
N GLY A 15 8.62 -9.70 22.38
CA GLY A 15 10.00 -9.94 22.80
C GLY A 15 10.98 -9.95 21.63
N LYS A 16 12.26 -9.65 21.91
CA LYS A 16 13.32 -9.59 20.89
C LYS A 16 13.40 -10.86 20.04
N ALA A 17 13.36 -12.04 20.65
CA ALA A 17 13.46 -13.31 19.92
C ALA A 17 12.30 -13.53 18.92
N VAL A 18 11.06 -13.26 19.33
CA VAL A 18 9.88 -13.37 18.45
C VAL A 18 9.92 -12.31 17.35
N ASN A 19 10.30 -11.08 17.70
CA ASN A 19 10.45 -9.99 16.74
C ASN A 19 11.53 -10.25 15.70
N ASP A 20 12.71 -10.73 16.11
CA ASP A 20 13.81 -11.05 15.20
C ASP A 20 13.39 -12.13 14.17
N LEU A 21 12.50 -13.05 14.57
CA LEU A 21 11.96 -14.09 13.71
C LEU A 21 10.88 -13.56 12.74
N LEU A 22 9.98 -12.68 13.19
CA LEU A 22 8.77 -12.32 12.44
C LEU A 22 8.85 -10.99 11.70
N LYS A 23 9.55 -9.98 12.24
CA LYS A 23 9.51 -8.61 11.71
C LYS A 23 10.15 -8.47 10.33
N SER A 24 11.17 -9.26 10.03
CA SER A 24 11.86 -9.22 8.72
C SER A 24 10.91 -9.52 7.55
N GLN A 25 9.85 -10.28 7.80
CA GLN A 25 8.82 -10.65 6.84
C GLN A 25 7.47 -9.97 7.13
N SER A 26 7.44 -8.98 8.04
CA SER A 26 6.20 -8.33 8.51
C SER A 26 5.12 -9.31 9.00
N LEU A 27 5.53 -10.46 9.54
CA LEU A 27 4.63 -11.48 10.05
C LEU A 27 4.15 -11.16 11.47
N THR A 28 3.00 -11.70 11.82
CA THR A 28 2.41 -11.62 13.16
C THR A 28 2.15 -13.03 13.69
N PRO A 29 2.34 -13.31 14.99
CA PRO A 29 2.12 -14.63 15.58
C PRO A 29 0.63 -14.87 15.85
N ASN A 30 -0.20 -14.77 14.81
CA ASN A 30 -1.64 -14.93 14.93
C ASN A 30 -2.03 -16.41 14.83
N HIS A 31 -2.75 -16.89 15.84
CA HIS A 31 -3.40 -18.19 15.81
C HIS A 31 -4.84 -18.04 15.33
N ASN A 32 -5.22 -18.78 14.30
CA ASN A 32 -6.57 -18.82 13.77
C ASN A 32 -7.01 -20.25 13.43
N ALA A 33 -8.31 -20.42 13.18
CA ALA A 33 -8.91 -21.73 12.88
C ALA A 33 -8.24 -22.44 11.69
N PHE A 34 -7.72 -21.68 10.71
CA PHE A 34 -7.02 -22.24 9.56
C PHE A 34 -5.62 -22.71 9.96
N SER A 35 -4.85 -21.93 10.73
CA SER A 35 -3.54 -22.37 11.22
C SER A 35 -3.63 -23.60 12.12
N GLU A 36 -4.71 -23.75 12.90
CA GLU A 36 -4.94 -24.95 13.73
C GLU A 36 -5.15 -26.22 12.90
N LYS A 37 -5.88 -26.09 11.79
CA LYS A 37 -6.30 -27.24 10.97
C LYS A 37 -5.35 -27.56 9.83
N LEU A 38 -4.72 -26.56 9.24
CA LEU A 38 -3.96 -26.69 8.00
C LEU A 38 -2.45 -26.73 8.22
N LEU A 39 -1.93 -26.05 9.24
CA LEU A 39 -0.50 -26.06 9.54
C LEU A 39 0.03 -27.47 9.90
N PRO A 40 -0.69 -28.33 10.64
CA PRO A 40 -0.27 -29.72 10.88
C PRO A 40 -0.16 -30.56 9.60
N GLU A 41 -0.97 -30.24 8.59
CA GLU A 41 -0.93 -30.87 7.26
C GLU A 41 0.18 -30.29 6.37
N GLY A 42 1.01 -29.38 6.90
CA GLY A 42 2.09 -28.71 6.17
C GLY A 42 1.62 -27.59 5.25
N ILE A 43 0.37 -27.15 5.36
CA ILE A 43 -0.21 -26.12 4.50
C ILE A 43 -0.06 -24.75 5.18
N ASN A 44 0.70 -23.85 4.53
CA ASN A 44 0.84 -22.47 4.96
C ASN A 44 -0.27 -21.59 4.36
N ILE A 45 -1.16 -21.08 5.21
CA ILE A 45 -2.29 -20.23 4.77
C ILE A 45 -1.87 -18.93 4.11
N TYR A 46 -0.68 -18.41 4.44
CA TYR A 46 -0.16 -17.18 3.83
C TYR A 46 0.28 -17.39 2.38
N GLU A 47 0.53 -18.64 1.97
CA GLU A 47 0.87 -18.99 0.58
C GLU A 47 -0.37 -19.32 -0.25
N LEU A 48 -1.53 -19.48 0.39
CA LEU A 48 -2.79 -19.82 -0.28
C LEU A 48 -3.50 -18.59 -0.87
N PHE A 49 -3.32 -17.42 -0.26
CA PHE A 49 -4.02 -16.21 -0.67
C PHE A 49 -3.21 -15.44 -1.71
N VAL A 50 -3.87 -15.04 -2.79
CA VAL A 50 -3.36 -14.05 -3.73
C VAL A 50 -3.32 -12.70 -3.01
N PRO A 51 -2.26 -11.88 -3.20
CA PRO A 51 -2.19 -10.53 -2.65
C PRO A 51 -3.50 -9.76 -2.86
N ASP A 52 -4.05 -9.20 -1.77
CA ASP A 52 -5.26 -8.40 -1.84
C ASP A 52 -4.92 -6.99 -2.32
N GLN A 53 -5.23 -6.70 -3.57
CA GLN A 53 -4.98 -5.39 -4.19
C GLN A 53 -5.62 -4.25 -3.41
N MET A 54 -6.79 -4.46 -2.82
CA MET A 54 -7.50 -3.40 -2.12
C MET A 54 -6.69 -2.90 -0.91
N HIS A 55 -6.06 -3.82 -0.16
CA HIS A 55 -5.28 -3.49 1.03
C HIS A 55 -3.82 -3.19 0.73
N GLU A 56 -3.17 -4.02 -0.09
CA GLU A 56 -1.72 -3.93 -0.32
C GLU A 56 -1.38 -2.80 -1.30
N VAL A 57 -2.23 -2.60 -2.30
CA VAL A 57 -1.98 -1.64 -3.39
C VAL A 57 -2.80 -0.37 -3.18
N GLU A 58 -4.12 -0.43 -3.23
CA GLU A 58 -4.98 0.75 -3.31
C GLU A 58 -4.94 1.54 -1.98
N GLY A 59 -5.31 0.89 -0.87
CA GLY A 59 -5.32 1.52 0.45
C GLY A 59 -3.95 1.67 1.11
N GLY A 60 -2.97 0.88 0.68
CA GLY A 60 -1.60 0.84 1.21
C GLY A 60 -0.59 1.60 0.36
N GLY A 61 -0.08 0.94 -0.68
CA GLY A 61 1.00 1.44 -1.53
C GLY A 61 0.66 2.75 -2.26
N TRP A 62 -0.47 2.78 -2.97
CA TRP A 62 -0.93 3.96 -3.71
C TRP A 62 -1.20 5.13 -2.78
N LYS A 63 -1.92 4.93 -1.67
CA LYS A 63 -2.14 5.99 -0.67
C LYS A 63 -0.84 6.66 -0.24
N SER A 64 0.19 5.86 0.06
CA SER A 64 1.51 6.38 0.45
C SER A 64 2.16 7.17 -0.69
N TYR A 65 2.14 6.62 -1.90
CA TYR A 65 2.70 7.26 -3.09
C TYR A 65 1.96 8.56 -3.46
N PHE A 66 0.63 8.55 -3.47
CA PHE A 66 -0.21 9.72 -3.73
C PHE A 66 0.03 10.83 -2.70
N THR A 67 0.16 10.47 -1.42
CA THR A 67 0.57 11.41 -0.37
C THR A 67 1.94 12.02 -0.66
N HIS A 68 2.89 11.22 -1.15
CA HIS A 68 4.21 11.72 -1.55
C HIS A 68 4.13 12.67 -2.76
N LEU A 69 3.30 12.38 -3.77
CA LEU A 69 3.06 13.28 -4.90
C LEU A 69 2.49 14.63 -4.44
N ILE A 70 1.56 14.62 -3.47
CA ILE A 70 1.02 15.85 -2.87
C ILE A 70 2.13 16.64 -2.16
N CYS A 71 3.05 15.97 -1.44
CA CYS A 71 4.21 16.64 -0.84
C CYS A 71 5.12 17.29 -1.89
N ILE A 72 5.33 16.65 -3.05
CA ILE A 72 6.08 17.23 -4.17
C ILE A 72 5.37 18.49 -4.68
N CYS A 73 4.05 18.44 -4.87
CA CYS A 73 3.27 19.61 -5.28
C CYS A 73 3.45 20.79 -4.30
N HIS A 74 3.38 20.53 -2.99
CA HIS A 74 3.64 21.56 -1.97
C HIS A 74 5.05 22.12 -2.04
N ALA A 75 6.06 21.30 -2.37
CA ALA A 75 7.44 21.75 -2.49
C ALA A 75 7.67 22.60 -3.76
N CYS A 76 6.92 22.35 -4.84
CA CYS A 76 7.05 23.07 -6.10
C CYS A 76 6.38 24.46 -6.09
N GLY A 77 5.32 24.67 -5.32
CA GLY A 77 4.71 25.99 -5.20
C GLY A 77 3.39 25.99 -4.40
N SER A 78 3.03 27.15 -3.86
CA SER A 78 1.84 27.33 -3.04
C SER A 78 0.52 27.09 -3.78
N ASP A 79 0.53 27.18 -5.11
CA ASP A 79 -0.67 27.16 -5.95
C ASP A 79 -0.85 25.83 -6.71
N ILE A 80 0.19 24.99 -6.74
CA ILE A 80 0.19 23.72 -7.50
C ILE A 80 -0.85 22.75 -6.96
N VAL A 81 -1.06 22.73 -5.64
CA VAL A 81 -2.07 21.88 -5.01
C VAL A 81 -3.49 22.36 -5.36
N GLN A 82 -3.71 23.67 -5.49
CA GLN A 82 -4.97 24.26 -5.92
C GLN A 82 -5.24 23.93 -7.39
N GLU A 83 -4.20 23.97 -8.24
CA GLU A 83 -4.30 23.54 -9.63
C GLU A 83 -4.66 22.05 -9.74
N LEU A 84 -4.03 21.18 -8.94
CA LEU A 84 -4.38 19.76 -8.87
C LEU A 84 -5.84 19.55 -8.42
N ASN A 85 -6.30 20.33 -7.45
CA ASN A 85 -7.67 20.25 -6.94
C ASN A 85 -8.75 20.85 -7.85
N LYS A 86 -8.40 21.47 -8.98
CA LYS A 86 -9.41 21.97 -9.94
C LYS A 86 -10.32 20.86 -10.46
N TRP A 87 -9.79 19.63 -10.54
CA TRP A 87 -10.54 18.47 -11.01
C TRP A 87 -11.46 17.92 -9.91
N ASN A 88 -10.92 17.76 -8.70
CA ASN A 88 -11.67 17.40 -7.49
C ASN A 88 -10.77 17.61 -6.25
N ASP A 89 -11.33 17.93 -5.07
CA ASP A 89 -10.57 18.09 -3.79
C ASP A 89 -10.13 16.71 -3.25
N THR A 90 -9.23 16.06 -3.99
CA THR A 90 -8.69 14.74 -3.67
C THR A 90 -7.44 14.84 -2.79
N THR A 91 -6.73 15.97 -2.82
CA THR A 91 -5.49 16.11 -2.05
C THR A 91 -5.74 16.11 -0.54
N SER A 92 -6.94 16.50 -0.11
CA SER A 92 -7.32 16.44 1.30
C SER A 92 -7.61 15.03 1.81
N GLN A 93 -7.82 14.05 0.91
CA GLN A 93 -8.10 12.64 1.21
C GLN A 93 -9.19 12.43 2.27
N LYS A 94 -10.16 13.34 2.35
CA LYS A 94 -11.19 13.34 3.40
C LYS A 94 -12.13 12.16 3.21
N LYS A 95 -12.15 11.25 4.19
CA LYS A 95 -13.04 10.07 4.24
C LYS A 95 -12.87 9.10 3.06
N PHE A 96 -11.68 9.03 2.47
CA PHE A 96 -11.39 8.06 1.42
C PHE A 96 -11.52 6.62 1.93
N ALA A 97 -12.35 5.84 1.27
CA ALA A 97 -12.33 4.39 1.29
C ALA A 97 -11.35 3.85 0.23
N ALA A 98 -11.13 2.54 0.21
CA ALA A 98 -10.21 1.91 -0.74
C ALA A 98 -10.59 2.18 -2.21
N CYS A 99 -11.89 2.18 -2.54
CA CYS A 99 -12.38 2.52 -3.87
C CYS A 99 -12.04 3.95 -4.29
N ASP A 100 -12.04 4.92 -3.37
CA ASP A 100 -11.64 6.30 -3.71
C ASP A 100 -10.15 6.38 -4.07
N TYR A 101 -9.31 5.60 -3.37
CA TYR A 101 -7.90 5.46 -3.72
C TYR A 101 -7.74 4.81 -5.10
N GLU A 102 -8.50 3.77 -5.40
CA GLU A 102 -8.52 3.15 -6.72
C GLU A 102 -8.86 4.18 -7.82
N ASP A 103 -9.95 4.92 -7.67
CA ASP A 103 -10.40 5.91 -8.66
C ASP A 103 -9.34 6.99 -8.91
N THR A 104 -8.60 7.39 -7.86
CA THR A 104 -7.50 8.35 -8.03
C THR A 104 -6.32 7.79 -8.83
N ILE A 105 -6.06 6.47 -8.83
CA ILE A 105 -5.03 5.86 -9.70
C ILE A 105 -5.40 6.11 -11.17
N GLN A 106 -6.65 5.81 -11.52
CA GLN A 106 -7.15 5.89 -12.89
C GLN A 106 -7.18 7.33 -13.41
N CYS A 107 -7.41 8.30 -12.52
CA CYS A 107 -7.51 9.72 -12.88
C CYS A 107 -6.20 10.50 -12.71
N ALA A 108 -5.16 9.95 -12.09
CA ALA A 108 -3.98 10.73 -11.72
C ALA A 108 -3.20 11.26 -12.94
N LEU A 109 -2.99 10.44 -13.96
CA LEU A 109 -2.12 10.79 -15.09
C LEU A 109 -2.49 12.13 -15.77
N PRO A 110 -3.74 12.37 -16.21
CA PRO A 110 -4.13 13.66 -16.78
C PRO A 110 -4.09 14.82 -15.76
N CYS A 111 -4.31 14.55 -14.47
CA CYS A 111 -4.26 15.57 -13.42
C CYS A 111 -2.85 16.10 -13.14
N PHE A 112 -1.83 15.26 -13.36
CA PHE A 112 -0.43 15.65 -13.20
C PHE A 112 0.19 16.18 -14.50
N GLU A 113 -0.45 16.05 -15.66
CA GLU A 113 0.14 16.47 -16.93
C GLU A 113 0.37 17.99 -16.99
N GLY A 114 1.64 18.41 -17.14
CA GLY A 114 2.01 19.82 -17.19
C GLY A 114 1.92 20.55 -15.84
N LEU A 115 1.62 19.84 -14.75
CA LEU A 115 1.44 20.42 -13.41
C LEU A 115 2.77 20.84 -12.76
N LEU A 116 3.84 20.11 -13.05
CA LEU A 116 5.16 20.27 -12.41
C LEU A 116 6.22 20.69 -13.43
N PRO A 117 7.41 21.15 -12.99
CA PRO A 117 8.48 21.49 -13.92
C PRO A 117 8.87 20.30 -14.80
N LYS A 118 9.32 20.58 -16.01
CA LYS A 118 9.34 19.63 -17.14
C LYS A 118 10.09 18.32 -16.86
N ASN A 119 11.18 18.36 -16.10
CA ASN A 119 12.00 17.17 -15.84
C ASN A 119 11.33 16.25 -14.82
N GLU A 120 10.84 16.83 -13.73
CA GLU A 120 10.16 16.18 -12.62
C GLU A 120 8.81 15.63 -13.08
N ASN A 121 8.08 16.40 -13.88
CA ASN A 121 6.78 16.01 -14.40
C ASN A 121 6.88 14.76 -15.29
N LYS A 122 7.90 14.68 -16.14
CA LYS A 122 8.14 13.49 -16.97
C LYS A 122 8.36 12.23 -16.13
N ILE A 123 9.14 12.34 -15.05
CA ILE A 123 9.40 11.21 -14.14
C ILE A 123 8.09 10.77 -13.47
N ILE A 124 7.30 11.71 -12.97
CA ILE A 124 6.03 11.42 -12.30
C ILE A 124 5.03 10.79 -13.27
N LEU A 125 4.88 11.34 -14.48
CA LEU A 125 3.97 10.80 -15.49
C LEU A 125 4.37 9.39 -15.92
N ASN A 126 5.66 9.11 -16.09
CA ASN A 126 6.13 7.75 -16.38
C ASN A 126 5.79 6.78 -15.25
N ASN A 127 6.06 7.15 -13.99
CA ASN A 127 5.73 6.29 -12.85
C ASN A 127 4.22 6.09 -12.70
N LEU A 128 3.41 7.14 -12.91
CA LEU A 128 1.95 7.03 -12.91
C LEU A 128 1.45 6.10 -14.01
N PHE A 129 2.04 6.16 -15.21
CA PHE A 129 1.71 5.27 -16.31
C PHE A 129 2.06 3.81 -15.98
N ASP A 130 3.27 3.56 -15.49
CA ASP A 130 3.72 2.22 -15.12
C ASP A 130 2.86 1.62 -14.01
N PHE A 131 2.54 2.42 -12.98
CA PHE A 131 1.69 2.00 -11.87
C PHE A 131 0.26 1.70 -12.30
N ALA A 132 -0.36 2.58 -13.10
CA ALA A 132 -1.71 2.37 -13.61
C ALA A 132 -1.78 1.16 -14.56
N THR A 133 -0.75 0.96 -15.39
CA THR A 133 -0.64 -0.22 -16.27
C THR A 133 -0.53 -1.51 -15.47
N TRP A 134 0.35 -1.53 -14.47
CA TRP A 134 0.49 -2.67 -13.58
C TRP A 134 -0.80 -2.96 -12.81
N HIS A 135 -1.43 -1.95 -12.21
CA HIS A 135 -2.72 -2.07 -11.51
C HIS A 135 -3.83 -2.61 -12.42
N GLY A 136 -3.88 -2.16 -13.68
CA GLY A 136 -4.80 -2.70 -14.69
C GLY A 136 -4.56 -4.19 -14.97
N PHE A 137 -3.30 -4.62 -15.06
CA PHE A 137 -2.97 -6.03 -15.26
C PHE A 137 -3.27 -6.91 -14.06
N THR A 138 -3.12 -6.41 -12.84
CA THR A 138 -3.41 -7.21 -11.66
C THR A 138 -4.91 -7.48 -11.50
N LYS A 139 -5.79 -6.65 -12.08
CA LYS A 139 -7.25 -6.86 -12.02
C LYS A 139 -7.82 -7.90 -13.00
N LEU A 140 -7.04 -8.36 -13.98
CA LEU A 140 -7.43 -9.37 -14.97
C LEU A 140 -7.27 -10.80 -14.45
#